data_AF-A0A8H3C6I7-F1
#
_entry.id   AF-A0A8H3C6I7-F1
#
_cell.length_a   1.000
_cell.length_b   1.000
_cell.length_c   1.000
_cell.angle_alpha   90.00
_cell.angle_beta   90.00
_cell.angle_gamma   90.00
#
_symmetry.space_group_name_H-M   'P 1'
#
loop_
_entity.id
_entity.type
_entity.pdbx_description
1 polymer ?
#
loop_
_entity_poly.entity_id
_entity_poly.type
_entity_poly.pdbx_seq_one_letter_code
_entity_poly.pdbx_strand_id
1 'polypeptide(L)'
;MANSTVKGAIHIHGQNPQFLVEKVIRTRIWESSYWKEECFALTAESVIDKAIELNTIGGVYGNQRPTHFICLLLKLLQIQPEKEILIEYLMVDEFKYLRALAAIKIRLRNMAGYSLTFIDEFVDQLLTEERVCDIILPRMSKREVLEETEGLAPRTSVLLDAMAGKSESDDEGGAKKARKRQAAVPIFQRIFTFRSLLLRTTREAALKTSGIAWKDEASENGRETRKMNMYQSLRDAMSVAMTKDDTAVVFGEDVAFGGVFRCTMGLAEEFGRQRVFNTPLTEQGIAGFAIGLASMGHTAIAEIQFADYIYPAFDQLVNEAAKFRYRSGGRYDSVGHGGLYHSQSPEGFFMGAAGLKVVIPRSPVQAKGLLLAAVRDPNPVIFLEPKILYRSSVEQVPIDDFELPIGKAEVLSKGSDLTLLTYGSPVYTCENAMNLLRDPPPSVAHLIPESVRGASIELIDLRTIMPWDLHTVMESVKKTGRLVIVHEAGKTMGPGAEIAAEITNRCFLNLHAPVKRIAGWDTPVPLVYEKFYIPDALRIVDGIVDTLKY
;
A
#
# COMPACT_ATOMS: atom_id res chain seq x y z
N MET A 1 0.85 36.25 14.30
CA MET A 1 -0.03 35.59 15.28
C MET A 1 -0.90 34.62 14.50
N ALA A 2 -0.96 33.35 14.90
CA ALA A 2 -1.64 32.31 14.14
C ALA A 2 -3.16 32.31 14.40
N ASN A 3 -3.95 31.78 13.46
CA ASN A 3 -5.38 31.54 13.67
C ASN A 3 -5.56 30.30 14.57
N SER A 4 -5.53 30.50 15.89
CA SER A 4 -5.93 29.47 16.84
C SER A 4 -7.45 29.50 17.01
N THR A 5 -8.16 28.51 16.45
CA THR A 5 -9.60 28.32 16.71
C THR A 5 -9.79 28.00 18.19
N VAL A 6 -10.40 28.91 18.94
CA VAL A 6 -10.58 28.75 20.40
C VAL A 6 -11.64 27.68 20.66
N LYS A 7 -11.29 26.65 21.43
CA LYS A 7 -12.25 25.62 21.87
C LYS A 7 -13.36 26.29 22.69
N GLY A 8 -14.62 26.13 22.27
CA GLY A 8 -15.77 26.77 22.91
C GLY A 8 -16.16 28.15 22.36
N ALA A 9 -15.70 28.53 21.16
CA ALA A 9 -16.21 29.72 20.48
C ALA A 9 -17.68 29.53 20.05
N ILE A 10 -18.62 30.14 20.79
CA ILE A 10 -20.08 30.05 20.55
C ILE A 10 -20.48 30.73 19.23
N HIS A 11 -19.66 31.67 18.73
CA HIS A 11 -19.87 32.33 17.44
C HIS A 11 -18.56 32.40 16.65
N ILE A 12 -18.62 31.98 15.38
CA ILE A 12 -17.64 32.37 14.36
C ILE A 12 -17.83 33.87 14.08
N HIS A 13 -16.74 34.60 13.81
CA HIS A 13 -16.78 36.07 13.68
C HIS A 13 -17.46 36.57 12.38
N GLY A 14 -18.79 36.57 12.36
CA GLY A 14 -19.64 37.37 11.48
C GLY A 14 -20.37 36.59 10.37
N GLN A 15 -21.65 36.91 10.19
CA GLN A 15 -22.57 36.40 9.15
C GLN A 15 -22.24 36.92 7.73
N ASN A 16 -20.95 37.06 7.39
CA ASN A 16 -20.53 37.71 6.14
C ASN A 16 -19.46 36.87 5.45
N PRO A 17 -19.80 36.11 4.39
CA PRO A 17 -18.90 35.17 3.72
C PRO A 17 -17.59 35.78 3.19
N GLN A 18 -17.53 37.11 3.00
CA GLN A 18 -16.27 37.78 2.66
C GLN A 18 -15.16 37.50 3.70
N PHE A 19 -15.53 37.17 4.95
CA PHE A 19 -14.57 36.94 6.03
C PHE A 19 -13.84 35.59 5.99
N LEU A 20 -14.26 34.67 5.11
CA LEU A 20 -13.54 33.41 4.84
C LEU A 20 -12.13 33.64 4.26
N VAL A 21 -11.91 34.76 3.56
CA VAL A 21 -10.57 35.20 3.16
C VAL A 21 -9.91 35.93 4.34
N GLU A 22 -8.70 35.55 4.76
CA GLU A 22 -8.04 36.15 5.94
C GLU A 22 -7.92 37.68 5.87
N LYS A 23 -8.06 38.36 7.03
CA LYS A 23 -8.02 39.84 7.12
C LYS A 23 -6.80 40.46 6.42
N VAL A 24 -5.61 39.86 6.58
CA VAL A 24 -4.36 40.34 5.96
C VAL A 24 -4.40 40.23 4.43
N ILE A 25 -5.02 39.17 3.91
CA ILE A 25 -5.21 38.96 2.47
C ILE A 25 -6.27 39.93 1.92
N ARG A 26 -7.40 40.12 2.63
CA ARG A 26 -8.45 41.09 2.24
C ARG A 26 -7.93 42.52 2.11
N THR A 27 -7.13 42.98 3.07
CA THR A 27 -6.50 44.32 3.01
C THR A 27 -5.66 44.47 1.74
N ARG A 28 -4.82 43.49 1.41
CA ARG A 28 -4.00 43.54 0.18
C ARG A 28 -4.79 43.38 -1.12
N ILE A 29 -5.90 42.66 -1.09
CA ILE A 29 -6.87 42.63 -2.20
C ILE A 29 -7.40 44.05 -2.41
N TRP A 30 -7.96 44.69 -1.38
CA TRP A 30 -8.50 46.05 -1.45
C TRP A 30 -7.47 47.13 -1.84
N GLU A 31 -6.20 46.92 -1.50
CA GLU A 31 -5.09 47.79 -1.91
C GLU A 31 -4.66 47.60 -3.38
N SER A 32 -4.93 46.45 -3.99
CA SER A 32 -4.47 46.12 -5.35
C SER A 32 -5.17 46.92 -6.45
N SER A 33 -4.44 47.23 -7.52
CA SER A 33 -4.99 47.86 -8.75
C SER A 33 -6.14 47.05 -9.35
N TYR A 34 -5.92 45.76 -9.61
CA TYR A 34 -6.95 44.87 -10.18
C TYR A 34 -8.24 44.83 -9.36
N TRP A 35 -8.18 44.95 -8.03
CA TRP A 35 -9.40 45.09 -7.23
C TRP A 35 -10.13 46.40 -7.49
N LYS A 36 -9.41 47.53 -7.46
CA LYS A 36 -9.97 48.89 -7.61
C LYS A 36 -10.51 49.15 -9.01
N GLU A 37 -9.79 48.66 -10.02
CA GLU A 37 -10.05 48.87 -11.44
C GLU A 37 -11.08 47.85 -11.97
N GLU A 38 -10.90 46.56 -11.71
CA GLU A 38 -11.66 45.49 -12.36
C GLU A 38 -12.66 44.76 -11.46
N CYS A 39 -12.48 44.72 -10.13
CA CYS A 39 -13.34 43.92 -9.23
C CYS A 39 -14.39 44.75 -8.47
N PHE A 40 -14.06 45.97 -8.06
CA PHE A 40 -14.82 46.72 -7.04
C PHE A 40 -16.27 46.96 -7.45
N ALA A 41 -16.51 47.30 -8.72
CA ALA A 41 -17.83 47.62 -9.27
C ALA A 41 -18.65 46.40 -9.73
N LEU A 42 -18.09 45.18 -9.77
CA LEU A 42 -18.79 44.02 -10.36
C LEU A 42 -20.09 43.66 -9.63
N THR A 43 -21.02 43.12 -10.40
CA THR A 43 -22.30 42.55 -9.98
C THR A 43 -22.29 41.02 -10.18
N ALA A 44 -23.38 40.32 -9.88
CA ALA A 44 -23.45 38.88 -10.15
C ALA A 44 -23.34 38.60 -11.67
N GLU A 45 -24.01 39.40 -12.47
CA GLU A 45 -24.07 39.26 -13.92
C GLU A 45 -22.71 39.50 -14.58
N SER A 46 -21.93 40.47 -14.06
CA SER A 46 -20.65 40.91 -14.64
C SER A 46 -19.39 40.23 -14.05
N VAL A 47 -19.51 39.43 -12.98
CA VAL A 47 -18.40 38.58 -12.51
C VAL A 47 -17.98 37.54 -13.55
N ILE A 48 -18.90 37.11 -14.43
CA ILE A 48 -18.60 36.10 -15.45
C ILE A 48 -17.53 36.58 -16.44
N ASP A 49 -17.64 37.82 -16.92
CA ASP A 49 -16.73 38.41 -17.91
C ASP A 49 -15.27 38.38 -17.40
N LYS A 50 -15.09 38.69 -16.11
CA LYS A 50 -13.78 38.67 -15.45
C LYS A 50 -13.33 37.27 -15.01
N ALA A 51 -14.25 36.34 -14.79
CA ALA A 51 -13.91 34.94 -14.57
C ALA A 51 -13.42 34.24 -15.86
N ILE A 52 -13.82 34.71 -17.04
CA ILE A 52 -13.34 34.24 -18.35
C ILE A 52 -11.88 34.67 -18.59
N GLU A 53 -11.51 35.89 -18.17
CA GLU A 53 -10.13 36.41 -18.27
C GLU A 53 -9.10 35.65 -17.40
N LEU A 54 -9.54 34.78 -16.50
CA LEU A 54 -8.66 34.03 -15.62
C LEU A 54 -7.80 33.00 -16.38
N ASN A 55 -6.53 32.92 -15.99
CA ASN A 55 -5.58 31.92 -16.51
C ASN A 55 -5.12 30.91 -15.43
N THR A 56 -5.39 31.17 -14.15
CA THR A 56 -4.83 30.47 -12.99
C THR A 56 -5.85 30.34 -11.84
N ILE A 57 -5.62 29.37 -10.95
CA ILE A 57 -6.34 29.17 -9.68
C ILE A 57 -5.31 29.32 -8.55
N GLY A 58 -5.66 30.00 -7.45
CA GLY A 58 -4.83 30.04 -6.24
C GLY A 58 -4.96 31.33 -5.44
N GLY A 59 -4.36 31.35 -4.25
CA GLY A 59 -4.46 32.46 -3.30
C GLY A 59 -3.55 33.65 -3.62
N VAL A 60 -2.31 33.61 -3.13
CA VAL A 60 -1.33 34.71 -3.27
C VAL A 60 -0.01 34.22 -3.88
N TYR A 61 0.75 35.12 -4.52
CA TYR A 61 2.02 34.83 -5.18
C TYR A 61 3.12 35.85 -4.84
N GLY A 62 4.38 35.47 -5.03
CA GLY A 62 5.55 36.30 -4.70
C GLY A 62 5.55 36.72 -3.22
N ASN A 63 5.77 38.01 -2.95
CA ASN A 63 5.64 38.58 -1.60
C ASN A 63 4.16 38.77 -1.21
N GLN A 64 3.39 37.67 -1.20
CA GLN A 64 1.98 37.58 -0.82
C GLN A 64 1.05 38.59 -1.53
N ARG A 65 1.28 38.83 -2.84
CA ARG A 65 0.38 39.61 -3.71
C ARG A 65 -0.85 38.76 -4.07
N PRO A 66 -2.08 39.30 -4.07
CA PRO A 66 -3.26 38.53 -4.45
C PRO A 66 -3.25 38.19 -5.94
N THR A 67 -3.71 36.98 -6.30
CA THR A 67 -4.05 36.62 -7.68
C THR A 67 -5.37 37.30 -8.11
N HIS A 68 -5.62 37.38 -9.41
CA HIS A 68 -6.94 37.79 -9.92
C HIS A 68 -8.04 36.83 -9.45
N PHE A 69 -7.72 35.53 -9.31
CA PHE A 69 -8.62 34.50 -8.79
C PHE A 69 -9.10 34.81 -7.36
N ILE A 70 -8.21 35.15 -6.42
CA ILE A 70 -8.64 35.44 -5.04
C ILE A 70 -9.33 36.81 -4.91
N CYS A 71 -9.02 37.77 -5.79
CA CYS A 71 -9.78 39.01 -5.89
C CYS A 71 -11.23 38.74 -6.32
N LEU A 72 -11.44 37.98 -7.40
CA LEU A 72 -12.79 37.62 -7.86
C LEU A 72 -13.52 36.70 -6.87
N LEU A 73 -12.82 35.80 -6.16
CA LEU A 73 -13.39 35.02 -5.07
C LEU A 73 -13.89 35.90 -3.92
N LEU A 74 -13.09 36.88 -3.47
CA LEU A 74 -13.56 37.82 -2.44
C LEU A 74 -14.75 38.64 -2.91
N LYS A 75 -14.77 39.03 -4.19
CA LYS A 75 -15.90 39.78 -4.78
C LYS A 75 -17.16 38.93 -4.88
N LEU A 76 -17.05 37.66 -5.28
CA LEU A 76 -18.16 36.69 -5.29
C LEU A 76 -18.74 36.45 -3.88
N LEU A 77 -17.86 36.40 -2.87
CA LEU A 77 -18.23 36.29 -1.44
C LEU A 77 -18.83 37.59 -0.87
N GLN A 78 -18.62 38.75 -1.49
CA GLN A 78 -19.28 40.01 -1.15
C GLN A 78 -20.64 40.17 -1.84
N ILE A 79 -20.73 39.89 -3.15
CA ILE A 79 -21.99 39.96 -3.92
C ILE A 79 -22.99 38.93 -3.40
N GLN A 80 -22.51 37.73 -3.06
CA GLN A 80 -23.32 36.57 -2.67
C GLN A 80 -24.44 36.23 -3.69
N PRO A 81 -24.14 35.93 -4.97
CA PRO A 81 -25.17 35.64 -5.97
C PRO A 81 -26.14 34.52 -5.55
N GLU A 82 -27.38 34.65 -5.98
CA GLU A 82 -28.46 33.68 -5.76
C GLU A 82 -28.10 32.30 -6.33
N LYS A 83 -28.74 31.27 -5.77
CA LYS A 83 -28.44 29.86 -6.05
C LYS A 83 -28.50 29.54 -7.55
N GLU A 84 -29.49 30.08 -8.23
CA GLU A 84 -29.81 29.86 -9.63
C GLU A 84 -28.66 30.35 -10.51
N ILE A 85 -28.10 31.53 -10.21
CA ILE A 85 -26.92 32.10 -10.89
C ILE A 85 -25.68 31.21 -10.68
N LEU A 86 -25.50 30.67 -9.47
CA LEU A 86 -24.38 29.75 -9.19
C LEU A 86 -24.51 28.40 -9.89
N ILE A 87 -25.74 27.94 -10.16
CA ILE A 87 -25.99 26.73 -10.94
C ILE A 87 -25.57 26.97 -12.39
N GLU A 88 -25.98 28.09 -13.00
CA GLU A 88 -25.53 28.46 -14.35
C GLU A 88 -23.99 28.53 -14.44
N TYR A 89 -23.32 29.20 -13.48
CA TYR A 89 -21.85 29.22 -13.40
C TYR A 89 -21.19 27.83 -13.36
N LEU A 90 -21.85 26.82 -12.79
CA LEU A 90 -21.34 25.44 -12.71
C LEU A 90 -21.62 24.65 -14.00
N MET A 91 -22.63 25.05 -14.78
CA MET A 91 -23.08 24.39 -16.01
C MET A 91 -22.32 24.86 -17.27
N VAL A 92 -21.72 26.06 -17.28
CA VAL A 92 -20.89 26.50 -18.42
C VAL A 92 -19.55 25.75 -18.44
N ASP A 93 -19.52 24.58 -19.07
CA ASP A 93 -18.39 23.65 -19.12
C ASP A 93 -17.07 24.30 -19.61
N GLU A 94 -17.15 25.26 -20.54
CA GLU A 94 -16.00 25.95 -21.12
C GLU A 94 -15.19 26.77 -20.08
N PHE A 95 -15.86 27.32 -19.06
CA PHE A 95 -15.26 28.26 -18.11
C PHE A 95 -14.84 27.58 -16.80
N LYS A 96 -13.89 26.65 -16.90
CA LYS A 96 -13.28 25.91 -15.77
C LYS A 96 -12.92 26.75 -14.53
N TYR A 97 -12.58 28.03 -14.67
CA TYR A 97 -12.23 28.91 -13.57
C TYR A 97 -13.44 29.59 -12.91
N LEU A 98 -14.48 29.94 -13.69
CA LEU A 98 -15.80 30.31 -13.16
C LEU A 98 -16.38 29.15 -12.34
N ARG A 99 -16.31 27.93 -12.88
CA ARG A 99 -16.76 26.71 -12.19
C ARG A 99 -15.99 26.47 -10.89
N ALA A 100 -14.68 26.74 -10.86
CA ALA A 100 -13.88 26.67 -9.65
C ALA A 100 -14.30 27.71 -8.59
N LEU A 101 -14.57 28.96 -9.00
CA LEU A 101 -15.10 30.01 -8.10
C LEU A 101 -16.48 29.63 -7.53
N ALA A 102 -17.37 29.10 -8.36
CA ALA A 102 -18.70 28.65 -7.94
C ALA A 102 -18.65 27.39 -7.04
N ALA A 103 -17.78 26.43 -7.35
CA ALA A 103 -17.59 25.22 -6.55
C ALA A 103 -16.97 25.49 -5.17
N ILE A 104 -16.12 26.51 -5.02
CA ILE A 104 -15.61 26.93 -3.70
C ILE A 104 -16.75 27.44 -2.79
N LYS A 105 -17.88 27.91 -3.36
CA LYS A 105 -19.09 28.29 -2.61
C LYS A 105 -20.02 27.09 -2.34
N ILE A 106 -19.79 25.90 -2.93
CA ILE A 106 -20.79 24.82 -3.05
C ILE A 106 -20.17 23.42 -2.88
N ARG A 107 -20.50 22.70 -1.79
CA ARG A 107 -21.44 21.53 -1.79
C ARG A 107 -21.49 20.78 -0.45
N LEU A 108 -22.63 20.15 -0.20
CA LEU A 108 -22.75 18.90 0.57
C LEU A 108 -23.57 17.86 -0.24
N ARG A 109 -23.73 16.64 0.25
CA ARG A 109 -24.58 15.59 -0.35
C ARG A 109 -25.43 14.95 0.74
N ASN A 110 -26.68 14.57 0.41
CA ASN A 110 -27.51 13.76 1.29
C ASN A 110 -28.10 12.54 0.54
N MET A 111 -28.84 11.69 1.26
CA MET A 111 -29.43 10.45 0.73
C MET A 111 -30.54 10.68 -0.31
N ALA A 112 -31.12 11.88 -0.39
CA ALA A 112 -32.21 12.22 -1.31
C ALA A 112 -31.71 12.96 -2.58
N GLY A 113 -30.46 13.44 -2.60
CA GLY A 113 -29.87 14.08 -3.78
C GLY A 113 -28.79 15.11 -3.44
N TYR A 114 -28.69 16.14 -4.29
CA TYR A 114 -27.79 17.27 -4.10
C TYR A 114 -28.51 18.43 -3.41
N SER A 115 -28.20 18.67 -2.14
CA SER A 115 -28.54 19.93 -1.48
C SER A 115 -27.46 20.99 -1.74
N LEU A 116 -27.89 22.25 -1.68
CA LEU A 116 -27.00 23.40 -1.60
C LEU A 116 -26.98 23.86 -0.15
N THR A 117 -25.76 24.03 0.38
CA THR A 117 -25.45 24.31 1.78
C THR A 117 -24.17 25.14 1.75
N PHE A 118 -24.12 26.22 2.53
CA PHE A 118 -22.92 27.07 2.59
C PHE A 118 -21.81 26.39 3.40
N ILE A 119 -20.54 26.80 3.22
CA ILE A 119 -19.40 26.12 3.89
C ILE A 119 -19.38 26.37 5.41
N ASP A 120 -19.81 27.54 5.85
CA ASP A 120 -20.04 27.86 7.27
C ASP A 120 -21.23 27.09 7.85
N GLU A 121 -22.35 27.04 7.12
CA GLU A 121 -23.52 26.21 7.46
C GLU A 121 -23.17 24.70 7.55
N PHE A 122 -22.33 24.20 6.64
CA PHE A 122 -21.81 22.83 6.66
C PHE A 122 -20.92 22.57 7.88
N VAL A 123 -20.02 23.51 8.21
CA VAL A 123 -19.16 23.40 9.41
C VAL A 123 -19.99 23.44 10.69
N ASP A 124 -21.02 24.30 10.77
CA ASP A 124 -21.93 24.34 11.92
C ASP A 124 -22.69 23.01 12.07
N GLN A 125 -23.23 22.48 10.97
CA GLN A 125 -23.90 21.17 10.94
C GLN A 125 -22.96 19.99 11.30
N LEU A 126 -21.67 20.07 10.97
CA LEU A 126 -20.66 19.09 11.40
C LEU A 126 -20.28 19.20 12.88
N LEU A 127 -20.50 20.35 13.51
CA LEU A 127 -20.15 20.61 14.91
C LEU A 127 -21.35 20.46 15.85
N THR A 128 -22.57 20.42 15.33
CA THR A 128 -23.83 20.42 16.11
C THR A 128 -24.73 19.20 15.87
N GLU A 129 -24.60 18.49 14.76
CA GLU A 129 -25.36 17.26 14.46
C GLU A 129 -24.47 16.01 14.47
N GLU A 130 -25.00 14.85 14.86
CA GLU A 130 -24.32 13.56 14.70
C GLU A 130 -24.27 13.13 13.22
N ARG A 131 -23.29 13.65 12.48
CA ARG A 131 -23.07 13.33 11.06
C ARG A 131 -21.85 12.43 10.85
N VAL A 132 -22.04 11.38 10.05
CA VAL A 132 -20.96 10.53 9.54
C VAL A 132 -20.56 11.02 8.15
N CYS A 133 -19.32 11.48 7.98
CA CYS A 133 -18.77 11.81 6.68
C CYS A 133 -18.37 10.53 5.91
N ASP A 134 -19.21 10.09 4.98
CA ASP A 134 -18.85 9.07 3.99
C ASP A 134 -17.78 9.63 3.02
N ILE A 135 -16.69 8.89 2.85
CA ILE A 135 -15.55 9.24 1.99
C ILE A 135 -15.67 8.67 0.57
N ILE A 136 -16.76 7.95 0.26
CA ILE A 136 -17.03 7.44 -1.08
C ILE A 136 -17.24 8.60 -2.06
N LEU A 137 -16.18 8.92 -2.81
CA LEU A 137 -16.29 9.63 -4.09
C LEU A 137 -17.42 8.98 -4.91
N PRO A 138 -18.35 9.77 -5.46
CA PRO A 138 -19.48 9.21 -6.18
C PRO A 138 -18.98 8.31 -7.30
N ARG A 139 -19.50 7.07 -7.35
CA ARG A 139 -19.22 6.13 -8.44
C ARG A 139 -19.71 6.76 -9.74
N MET A 140 -18.81 7.42 -10.47
CA MET A 140 -19.11 7.95 -11.79
C MET A 140 -19.59 6.79 -12.66
N SER A 141 -20.74 6.96 -13.31
CA SER A 141 -21.15 6.08 -14.40
C SER A 141 -19.97 5.94 -15.36
N LYS A 142 -19.69 4.72 -15.82
CA LYS A 142 -18.64 4.52 -16.81
C LYS A 142 -18.91 5.42 -18.01
N ARG A 143 -17.86 6.04 -18.55
CA ARG A 143 -18.00 6.93 -19.71
C ARG A 143 -18.72 6.26 -20.89
N GLU A 144 -18.46 4.97 -21.10
CA GLU A 144 -19.20 4.08 -22.02
C GLU A 144 -20.73 4.24 -21.92
N VAL A 145 -21.28 4.25 -20.70
CA VAL A 145 -22.73 4.39 -20.44
C VAL A 145 -23.19 5.82 -20.70
N LEU A 146 -22.38 6.83 -20.35
CA LEU A 146 -22.74 8.24 -20.56
C LEU A 146 -22.69 8.66 -22.04
N GLU A 147 -21.80 8.04 -22.83
CA GLU A 147 -21.77 8.15 -24.29
C GLU A 147 -23.02 7.51 -24.93
N GLU A 148 -23.59 6.46 -24.31
CA GLU A 148 -24.86 5.84 -24.75
C GLU A 148 -26.13 6.56 -24.26
N THR A 149 -26.17 7.10 -23.03
CA THR A 149 -27.40 7.62 -22.41
C THR A 149 -27.51 9.14 -22.34
N GLU A 150 -26.39 9.87 -22.33
CA GLU A 150 -26.36 11.34 -22.14
C GLU A 150 -25.78 12.08 -23.36
N GLY A 151 -25.59 11.38 -24.49
CA GLY A 151 -25.19 11.98 -25.76
C GLY A 151 -23.73 12.48 -25.80
N LEU A 152 -22.90 12.09 -24.83
CA LEU A 152 -21.49 12.45 -24.79
C LEU A 152 -20.75 11.93 -26.03
N ALA A 153 -19.98 12.80 -26.69
CA ALA A 153 -19.23 12.44 -27.88
C ALA A 153 -18.22 11.29 -27.58
N PRO A 154 -18.13 10.24 -28.42
CA PRO A 154 -17.20 9.14 -28.23
C PRO A 154 -15.76 9.62 -28.08
N ARG A 155 -15.05 9.11 -27.08
CA ARG A 155 -13.64 9.47 -26.84
C ARG A 155 -12.72 8.93 -27.95
N THR A 156 -12.48 9.75 -28.98
CA THR A 156 -11.32 9.57 -29.86
C THR A 156 -10.04 9.57 -29.03
N SER A 157 -9.22 8.55 -29.25
CA SER A 157 -7.90 8.44 -28.65
C SER A 157 -6.90 8.77 -29.73
N VAL A 158 -6.17 9.86 -29.57
CA VAL A 158 -5.09 10.27 -30.49
C VAL A 158 -4.08 9.13 -30.74
N LEU A 159 -3.94 8.22 -29.77
CA LEU A 159 -3.08 7.03 -29.85
C LEU A 159 -3.72 5.86 -30.62
N LEU A 160 -5.06 5.79 -30.73
CA LEU A 160 -5.75 4.91 -31.67
C LEU A 160 -5.76 5.49 -33.09
N ASP A 161 -5.97 6.80 -33.25
CA ASP A 161 -5.93 7.46 -34.56
C ASP A 161 -4.52 7.32 -35.19
N ALA A 162 -3.47 7.51 -34.39
CA ALA A 162 -2.08 7.26 -34.78
C ALA A 162 -1.74 5.78 -35.04
N MET A 163 -2.59 4.82 -34.62
CA MET A 163 -2.48 3.41 -34.97
C MET A 163 -3.36 3.02 -36.18
N ALA A 164 -4.46 3.73 -36.41
CA ALA A 164 -5.37 3.55 -37.54
C ALA A 164 -4.80 4.12 -38.85
N GLY A 165 -3.98 5.19 -38.78
CA GLY A 165 -3.28 5.79 -39.92
C GLY A 165 -2.18 4.94 -40.58
N LYS A 166 -2.31 3.60 -40.55
CA LYS A 166 -1.40 2.62 -41.17
C LYS A 166 -2.12 1.43 -41.83
N SER A 167 -3.28 1.66 -42.44
CA SER A 167 -3.84 0.73 -43.43
C SER A 167 -4.82 1.43 -44.39
N GLU A 168 -4.30 1.98 -45.49
CA GLU A 168 -5.08 2.24 -46.70
C GLU A 168 -4.69 1.20 -47.77
N SER A 169 -5.62 0.28 -48.04
CA SER A 169 -5.75 -0.44 -49.33
C SER A 169 -7.04 -1.25 -49.30
N ASP A 170 -7.78 -1.16 -50.39
CA ASP A 170 -9.07 -1.79 -50.73
C ASP A 170 -9.06 -3.34 -50.51
N ASP A 171 -10.18 -4.07 -50.48
CA ASP A 171 -11.37 -3.95 -51.33
C ASP A 171 -12.62 -4.70 -50.76
N GLU A 172 -13.71 -4.77 -51.53
CA GLU A 172 -15.04 -5.29 -51.17
C GLU A 172 -15.14 -6.78 -50.76
N GLY A 173 -16.22 -7.14 -50.03
CA GLY A 173 -16.68 -8.54 -49.92
C GLY A 173 -17.44 -8.91 -48.63
N GLY A 174 -18.78 -8.91 -48.66
CA GLY A 174 -19.60 -9.20 -47.46
C GLY A 174 -19.89 -10.69 -47.20
N ALA A 175 -19.68 -11.16 -45.97
CA ALA A 175 -20.29 -12.41 -45.45
C ALA A 175 -20.39 -12.46 -43.92
N LYS A 176 -21.54 -12.89 -43.38
CA LYS A 176 -21.73 -13.12 -41.93
C LYS A 176 -20.91 -14.33 -41.46
N LYS A 177 -19.97 -14.15 -40.53
CA LYS A 177 -19.38 -15.26 -39.74
C LYS A 177 -19.11 -14.82 -38.30
N ALA A 178 -19.74 -15.52 -37.34
CA ALA A 178 -19.52 -15.28 -35.91
C ALA A 178 -18.11 -15.74 -35.50
N ARG A 179 -17.21 -14.78 -35.27
CA ARG A 179 -15.83 -15.06 -34.85
C ARG A 179 -15.76 -15.04 -33.32
N LYS A 180 -15.46 -16.19 -32.70
CA LYS A 180 -15.28 -16.32 -31.25
C LYS A 180 -14.31 -15.25 -30.74
N ARG A 181 -14.71 -14.44 -29.76
CA ARG A 181 -13.78 -13.68 -28.91
C ARG A 181 -12.95 -14.70 -28.10
N GLN A 182 -11.81 -15.12 -28.64
CA GLN A 182 -10.71 -15.56 -27.77
C GLN A 182 -10.38 -14.38 -26.88
N ALA A 183 -10.49 -14.55 -25.56
CA ALA A 183 -10.14 -13.50 -24.62
C ALA A 183 -8.65 -13.18 -24.80
N ALA A 184 -8.34 -11.94 -25.18
CA ALA A 184 -6.99 -11.44 -25.20
C ALA A 184 -6.51 -11.31 -23.76
N VAL A 185 -5.86 -12.38 -23.25
CA VAL A 185 -5.27 -12.40 -21.91
C VAL A 185 -4.30 -11.21 -21.80
N PRO A 186 -4.43 -10.34 -20.77
CA PRO A 186 -3.56 -9.18 -20.64
C PRO A 186 -2.09 -9.57 -20.62
N ILE A 187 -1.26 -8.83 -21.37
CA ILE A 187 0.17 -9.13 -21.56
C ILE A 187 0.94 -9.23 -20.22
N PHE A 188 0.45 -8.58 -19.17
CA PHE A 188 0.89 -8.76 -17.77
C PHE A 188 1.08 -10.22 -17.36
N GLN A 189 0.21 -11.13 -17.81
CA GLN A 189 0.22 -12.53 -17.37
C GLN A 189 1.35 -13.35 -18.01
N ARG A 190 2.06 -12.84 -19.03
CA ARG A 190 3.19 -13.53 -19.67
C ARG A 190 4.50 -13.49 -18.88
N ILE A 191 4.68 -12.53 -17.96
CA ILE A 191 5.91 -12.41 -17.17
C ILE A 191 5.94 -13.47 -16.04
N PHE A 192 4.78 -13.87 -15.52
CA PHE A 192 4.65 -14.91 -14.49
C PHE A 192 4.37 -16.33 -15.05
N THR A 193 4.63 -16.58 -16.34
CA THR A 193 4.36 -17.92 -16.93
C THR A 193 5.37 -18.99 -16.51
N PHE A 194 6.48 -18.62 -15.86
CA PHE A 194 7.34 -19.59 -15.17
C PHE A 194 6.68 -20.02 -13.85
N ARG A 195 6.36 -21.30 -13.76
CA ARG A 195 5.81 -21.94 -12.57
C ARG A 195 6.95 -22.14 -11.56
N SER A 196 7.13 -21.15 -10.67
CA SER A 196 8.17 -21.13 -9.62
C SER A 196 8.31 -22.48 -8.93
N LEU A 197 9.55 -22.94 -8.78
CA LEU A 197 9.90 -24.21 -8.12
C LEU A 197 9.83 -24.09 -6.58
N LEU A 198 9.70 -22.86 -6.08
CA LEU A 198 9.62 -22.55 -4.65
C LEU A 198 8.20 -22.80 -4.07
N LEU A 199 7.17 -22.86 -4.93
CA LEU A 199 5.79 -23.14 -4.53
C LEU A 199 5.52 -24.65 -4.44
N ARG A 200 4.92 -25.07 -3.32
CA ARG A 200 4.63 -26.47 -2.95
C ARG A 200 3.41 -27.00 -3.72
N THR A 201 3.59 -27.33 -5.00
CA THR A 201 2.47 -27.74 -5.87
C THR A 201 1.87 -29.11 -5.56
N THR A 202 2.54 -29.96 -4.77
CA THR A 202 2.07 -31.28 -4.32
C THR A 202 1.91 -31.34 -2.80
N ARG A 203 1.02 -32.21 -2.32
CA ARG A 203 0.75 -32.43 -0.89
C ARG A 203 2.03 -32.82 -0.14
N GLU A 204 2.79 -33.73 -0.72
CA GLU A 204 4.01 -34.30 -0.14
C GLU A 204 5.12 -33.26 -0.03
N ALA A 205 5.17 -32.26 -0.92
CA ALA A 205 6.09 -31.14 -0.83
C ALA A 205 5.64 -30.11 0.23
N ALA A 206 4.33 -29.90 0.39
CA ALA A 206 3.78 -29.00 1.40
C ALA A 206 3.99 -29.53 2.82
N LEU A 207 3.66 -30.80 3.06
CA LEU A 207 3.84 -31.49 4.34
C LEU A 207 5.32 -31.64 4.74
N LYS A 208 6.26 -31.55 3.77
CA LYS A 208 7.71 -31.58 3.98
C LYS A 208 8.36 -30.18 4.00
N THR A 209 7.58 -29.10 4.17
CA THR A 209 8.15 -27.75 4.25
C THR A 209 9.02 -27.60 5.49
N SER A 210 10.23 -27.05 5.31
CA SER A 210 11.24 -27.00 6.37
C SER A 210 10.81 -26.11 7.54
N GLY A 211 10.82 -26.68 8.74
CA GLY A 211 10.47 -26.02 9.99
C GLY A 211 9.01 -26.13 10.41
N ILE A 212 8.16 -26.93 9.74
CA ILE A 212 6.78 -27.17 10.20
C ILE A 212 6.79 -27.84 11.58
N ALA A 213 6.14 -27.21 12.56
CA ALA A 213 5.82 -27.76 13.86
C ALA A 213 4.29 -27.91 13.98
N TRP A 214 3.79 -29.15 13.94
CA TRP A 214 2.37 -29.46 14.09
C TRP A 214 1.89 -29.24 15.53
N LYS A 215 0.64 -28.82 15.70
CA LYS A 215 -0.01 -28.67 17.01
C LYS A 215 -1.07 -29.73 17.30
N ASP A 216 -1.73 -30.23 16.26
CA ASP A 216 -2.74 -31.27 16.37
C ASP A 216 -2.13 -32.68 16.32
N GLU A 217 -2.57 -33.55 17.22
CA GLU A 217 -2.32 -35.00 17.19
C GLU A 217 -3.18 -35.68 16.09
N ALA A 218 -2.76 -35.52 14.84
CA ALA A 218 -3.38 -36.20 13.70
C ALA A 218 -2.92 -37.67 13.61
N SER A 219 -3.88 -38.58 13.37
CA SER A 219 -3.64 -40.02 13.26
C SER A 219 -2.74 -40.42 12.07
N GLU A 220 -2.30 -41.69 12.04
CA GLU A 220 -1.37 -42.24 11.03
C GLU A 220 -1.86 -42.14 9.57
N ASN A 221 -3.16 -41.94 9.34
CA ASN A 221 -3.70 -41.56 8.03
C ASN A 221 -3.29 -40.12 7.69
N GLY A 222 -2.26 -39.99 6.84
CA GLY A 222 -1.52 -38.74 6.67
C GLY A 222 -2.34 -37.48 6.36
N ARG A 223 -2.00 -36.41 7.08
CA ARG A 223 -2.49 -35.02 7.02
C ARG A 223 -2.97 -34.52 5.65
N GLU A 224 -4.03 -33.73 5.64
CA GLU A 224 -4.63 -33.16 4.42
C GLU A 224 -4.03 -31.81 4.02
N THR A 225 -4.06 -31.53 2.72
CA THR A 225 -3.66 -30.22 2.15
C THR A 225 -4.71 -29.74 1.15
N ARG A 226 -5.11 -28.48 1.26
CA ARG A 226 -5.97 -27.80 0.29
C ARG A 226 -5.13 -26.87 -0.58
N LYS A 227 -5.45 -26.77 -1.87
CA LYS A 227 -4.83 -25.77 -2.74
C LYS A 227 -5.36 -24.38 -2.38
N MET A 228 -4.49 -23.50 -1.88
CA MET A 228 -4.83 -22.16 -1.42
C MET A 228 -3.90 -21.10 -2.06
N ASN A 229 -4.44 -19.89 -2.23
CA ASN A 229 -3.63 -18.69 -2.44
C ASN A 229 -3.32 -18.00 -1.09
N MET A 230 -2.52 -16.92 -1.10
CA MET A 230 -2.03 -16.33 0.15
C MET A 230 -3.17 -15.72 1.00
N TYR A 231 -4.15 -15.00 0.42
CA TYR A 231 -5.28 -14.48 1.23
C TYR A 231 -6.13 -15.62 1.83
N GLN A 232 -6.28 -16.73 1.10
CA GLN A 232 -6.99 -17.92 1.60
C GLN A 232 -6.25 -18.59 2.76
N SER A 233 -4.91 -18.69 2.72
CA SER A 233 -4.13 -19.25 3.84
C SER A 233 -4.13 -18.36 5.08
N LEU A 234 -4.27 -17.05 4.91
CA LEU A 234 -4.37 -16.09 6.03
C LEU A 234 -5.75 -16.18 6.69
N ARG A 235 -6.83 -16.27 5.89
CA ARG A 235 -8.18 -16.60 6.39
C ARG A 235 -8.18 -17.91 7.17
N ASP A 236 -7.57 -18.95 6.61
CA ASP A 236 -7.47 -20.28 7.21
C ASP A 236 -6.70 -20.27 8.54
N ALA A 237 -5.61 -19.49 8.63
CA ALA A 237 -4.87 -19.26 9.86
C ALA A 237 -5.70 -18.53 10.93
N MET A 238 -6.41 -17.45 10.57
CA MET A 238 -7.28 -16.74 11.51
C MET A 238 -8.45 -17.60 11.99
N SER A 239 -9.07 -18.38 11.10
CA SER A 239 -10.10 -19.37 11.46
C SER A 239 -9.56 -20.41 12.45
N VAL A 240 -8.40 -21.03 12.18
CA VAL A 240 -7.74 -21.95 13.12
C VAL A 240 -7.44 -21.27 14.46
N ALA A 241 -6.89 -20.05 14.47
CA ALA A 241 -6.64 -19.32 15.71
C ALA A 241 -7.92 -19.07 16.53
N MET A 242 -8.97 -18.55 15.90
CA MET A 242 -10.24 -18.23 16.56
C MET A 242 -11.03 -19.47 17.01
N THR A 243 -10.81 -20.62 16.37
CA THR A 243 -11.34 -21.93 16.82
C THR A 243 -10.57 -22.51 18.02
N LYS A 244 -9.28 -22.17 18.18
CA LYS A 244 -8.41 -22.72 19.24
C LYS A 244 -8.35 -21.83 20.49
N ASP A 245 -8.65 -20.55 20.36
CA ASP A 245 -8.62 -19.54 21.41
C ASP A 245 -9.91 -18.72 21.36
N ASP A 246 -10.77 -18.87 22.38
CA ASP A 246 -12.03 -18.13 22.51
C ASP A 246 -11.84 -16.63 22.80
N THR A 247 -10.67 -16.21 23.31
CA THR A 247 -10.36 -14.81 23.57
C THR A 247 -10.02 -14.04 22.30
N ALA A 248 -9.63 -14.74 21.23
CA ALA A 248 -9.10 -14.14 20.02
C ALA A 248 -10.14 -13.32 19.26
N VAL A 249 -9.77 -12.11 18.86
CA VAL A 249 -10.63 -11.18 18.10
C VAL A 249 -9.88 -10.58 16.92
N VAL A 250 -10.59 -10.40 15.80
CA VAL A 250 -10.10 -9.79 14.56
C VAL A 250 -10.81 -8.46 14.36
N PHE A 251 -10.08 -7.36 14.29
CA PHE A 251 -10.66 -6.03 14.17
C PHE A 251 -9.79 -5.08 13.35
N GLY A 252 -10.41 -4.08 12.75
CA GLY A 252 -9.75 -3.09 11.89
C GLY A 252 -10.76 -2.44 10.96
N GLU A 253 -10.30 -1.72 9.96
CA GLU A 253 -11.18 -1.14 8.95
C GLU A 253 -11.67 -2.23 7.97
N ASP A 254 -12.98 -2.26 7.68
CA ASP A 254 -13.63 -3.14 6.70
C ASP A 254 -13.54 -4.67 6.89
N VAL A 255 -12.89 -5.15 7.96
CA VAL A 255 -12.71 -6.58 8.23
C VAL A 255 -14.02 -7.38 8.35
N ALA A 256 -15.12 -6.76 8.77
CA ALA A 256 -16.36 -7.48 9.08
C ALA A 256 -17.15 -7.96 7.85
N PHE A 257 -16.89 -7.43 6.64
CA PHE A 257 -17.40 -8.03 5.38
C PHE A 257 -16.37 -8.97 4.71
N GLY A 258 -15.18 -9.08 5.30
CA GLY A 258 -14.07 -9.87 4.78
C GLY A 258 -12.79 -9.10 4.45
N GLY A 259 -12.77 -7.78 4.68
CA GLY A 259 -11.62 -6.91 4.37
C GLY A 259 -11.44 -6.66 2.88
N VAL A 260 -10.76 -5.57 2.52
CA VAL A 260 -10.61 -5.14 1.11
C VAL A 260 -9.84 -6.17 0.26
N PHE A 261 -8.96 -6.96 0.88
CA PHE A 261 -8.22 -8.04 0.23
C PHE A 261 -8.88 -9.42 0.27
N ARG A 262 -9.95 -9.58 1.05
CA ARG A 262 -10.64 -10.86 1.37
C ARG A 262 -9.95 -11.75 2.42
N CYS A 263 -9.01 -11.22 3.21
CA CYS A 263 -8.28 -11.99 4.23
C CYS A 263 -9.18 -12.48 5.37
N THR A 264 -10.23 -11.74 5.75
CA THR A 264 -11.16 -12.12 6.84
C THR A 264 -12.50 -12.68 6.35
N MET A 265 -12.58 -13.04 5.05
CA MET A 265 -13.83 -13.42 4.37
C MET A 265 -14.56 -14.58 5.06
N GLY A 266 -15.80 -14.33 5.48
CA GLY A 266 -16.66 -15.32 6.15
C GLY A 266 -16.39 -15.49 7.66
N LEU A 267 -15.43 -14.79 8.26
CA LEU A 267 -15.09 -14.98 9.69
C LEU A 267 -16.15 -14.33 10.61
N ALA A 268 -16.82 -13.26 10.19
CA ALA A 268 -17.86 -12.60 10.98
C ALA A 268 -19.16 -13.42 11.07
N GLU A 269 -19.42 -14.26 10.06
CA GLU A 269 -20.46 -15.26 10.03
C GLU A 269 -20.10 -16.53 10.83
N GLU A 270 -18.81 -16.88 10.89
CA GLU A 270 -18.28 -18.09 11.56
C GLU A 270 -18.11 -17.89 13.08
N PHE A 271 -17.57 -16.75 13.51
CA PHE A 271 -17.26 -16.44 14.93
C PHE A 271 -18.11 -15.32 15.53
N GLY A 272 -18.98 -14.70 14.73
CA GLY A 272 -19.90 -13.65 15.16
C GLY A 272 -19.27 -12.26 15.28
N ARG A 273 -20.12 -11.23 15.17
CA ARG A 273 -19.74 -9.81 15.18
C ARG A 273 -19.13 -9.27 16.49
N GLN A 274 -19.10 -10.07 17.55
CA GLN A 274 -18.38 -9.74 18.79
C GLN A 274 -16.89 -10.12 18.71
N ARG A 275 -16.53 -11.04 17.80
CA ARG A 275 -15.15 -11.49 17.60
C ARG A 275 -14.55 -11.05 16.26
N VAL A 276 -15.37 -10.62 15.30
CA VAL A 276 -14.93 -9.96 14.05
C VAL A 276 -15.71 -8.68 13.83
N PHE A 277 -15.07 -7.51 13.93
CA PHE A 277 -15.76 -6.22 13.91
C PHE A 277 -14.95 -5.08 13.27
N ASN A 278 -15.66 -4.16 12.60
CA ASN A 278 -15.06 -2.94 12.09
C ASN A 278 -14.74 -1.96 13.24
N THR A 279 -13.59 -1.30 13.15
CA THR A 279 -13.26 -0.10 13.95
C THR A 279 -13.67 1.18 13.22
N PRO A 280 -13.69 2.34 13.92
CA PRO A 280 -13.56 3.64 13.25
C PRO A 280 -12.24 3.71 12.45
N LEU A 281 -12.18 4.60 11.46
CA LEU A 281 -11.00 4.82 10.62
C LEU A 281 -9.95 5.63 11.40
N THR A 282 -9.04 4.94 12.09
CA THR A 282 -7.97 5.53 12.90
C THR A 282 -6.99 4.46 13.38
N GLU A 283 -5.82 4.43 12.76
CA GLU A 283 -4.82 3.36 12.93
C GLU A 283 -4.15 3.45 14.31
N GLN A 284 -3.96 4.67 14.83
CA GLN A 284 -3.56 4.88 16.22
C GLN A 284 -4.61 4.37 17.22
N GLY A 285 -5.90 4.45 16.89
CA GLY A 285 -6.97 3.89 17.71
C GLY A 285 -7.00 2.37 17.64
N ILE A 286 -6.84 1.79 16.45
CA ILE A 286 -6.72 0.34 16.23
C ILE A 286 -5.55 -0.23 17.05
N ALA A 287 -4.36 0.37 16.97
CA ALA A 287 -3.18 -0.08 17.70
C ALA A 287 -3.31 0.09 19.21
N GLY A 288 -3.81 1.24 19.70
CA GLY A 288 -4.03 1.46 21.13
C GLY A 288 -5.09 0.52 21.72
N PHE A 289 -6.14 0.22 20.95
CA PHE A 289 -7.17 -0.75 21.33
C PHE A 289 -6.61 -2.20 21.34
N ALA A 290 -5.74 -2.56 20.39
CA ALA A 290 -5.04 -3.84 20.39
C ALA A 290 -4.16 -4.05 21.63
N ILE A 291 -3.41 -3.02 22.02
CA ILE A 291 -2.58 -3.02 23.24
C ILE A 291 -3.48 -3.14 24.49
N GLY A 292 -4.61 -2.42 24.51
CA GLY A 292 -5.62 -2.53 25.57
C GLY A 292 -6.16 -3.96 25.74
N LEU A 293 -6.62 -4.58 24.65
CA LEU A 293 -7.11 -5.97 24.64
C LEU A 293 -6.02 -6.96 25.08
N ALA A 294 -4.81 -6.86 24.54
CA ALA A 294 -3.69 -7.73 24.91
C ALA A 294 -3.30 -7.58 26.39
N SER A 295 -3.35 -6.36 26.95
CA SER A 295 -3.10 -6.12 28.37
C SER A 295 -4.14 -6.75 29.31
N MET A 296 -5.35 -7.04 28.78
CA MET A 296 -6.43 -7.76 29.45
C MET A 296 -6.39 -9.28 29.20
N GLY A 297 -5.40 -9.79 28.47
CA GLY A 297 -5.24 -11.21 28.17
C GLY A 297 -6.00 -11.71 26.93
N HIS A 298 -6.48 -10.83 26.05
CA HIS A 298 -7.09 -11.21 24.77
C HIS A 298 -6.06 -11.27 23.64
N THR A 299 -6.15 -12.31 22.80
CA THR A 299 -5.40 -12.38 21.53
C THR A 299 -5.96 -11.36 20.51
N ALA A 300 -5.23 -10.27 20.28
CA ALA A 300 -5.69 -9.13 19.49
C ALA A 300 -5.11 -9.12 18.07
N ILE A 301 -5.91 -9.54 17.07
CA ILE A 301 -5.52 -9.59 15.66
C ILE A 301 -6.01 -8.31 14.94
N ALA A 302 -5.17 -7.27 14.98
CA ALA A 302 -5.49 -5.95 14.43
C ALA A 302 -5.11 -5.79 12.95
N GLU A 303 -6.08 -5.64 12.04
CA GLU A 303 -5.82 -5.31 10.63
C GLU A 303 -5.64 -3.79 10.45
N ILE A 304 -4.44 -3.37 10.05
CA ILE A 304 -4.22 -2.07 9.40
C ILE A 304 -4.44 -2.32 7.90
N GLN A 305 -5.65 -2.02 7.42
CA GLN A 305 -6.26 -2.45 6.14
C GLN A 305 -5.28 -2.50 4.96
N PHE A 306 -4.61 -1.37 4.81
CA PHE A 306 -3.45 -1.19 4.00
C PHE A 306 -2.41 -0.83 5.05
N ALA A 307 -1.48 -1.75 5.28
CA ALA A 307 -0.34 -1.62 6.18
C ALA A 307 0.18 -0.17 6.19
N ASP A 308 0.25 0.33 4.99
CA ASP A 308 0.27 1.71 4.56
C ASP A 308 0.07 2.85 5.55
N TYR A 309 -0.95 2.74 6.38
CA TYR A 309 -1.37 3.77 7.31
C TYR A 309 -0.89 3.52 8.77
N ILE A 310 0.16 2.71 8.96
CA ILE A 310 0.79 2.50 10.29
C ILE A 310 1.41 3.76 10.89
N TYR A 311 1.76 4.76 10.09
CA TYR A 311 2.58 5.87 10.57
C TYR A 311 1.87 6.70 11.66
N PRO A 312 0.55 6.96 11.58
CA PRO A 312 -0.28 7.33 12.73
C PRO A 312 -0.13 6.42 13.96
N ALA A 313 -0.10 5.11 13.80
CA ALA A 313 0.07 4.12 14.86
C ALA A 313 1.52 3.97 15.39
N PHE A 314 2.51 4.66 14.81
CA PHE A 314 3.93 4.43 15.10
C PHE A 314 4.29 4.63 16.58
N ASP A 315 3.70 5.64 17.24
CA ASP A 315 3.92 5.88 18.68
C ASP A 315 3.36 4.75 19.55
N GLN A 316 2.14 4.28 19.24
CA GLN A 316 1.53 3.14 19.95
C GLN A 316 2.37 1.87 19.78
N LEU A 317 2.92 1.61 18.59
CA LEU A 317 3.75 0.41 18.38
C LEU A 317 5.13 0.54 19.02
N VAL A 318 5.81 1.67 18.85
CA VAL A 318 7.22 1.82 19.27
C VAL A 318 7.38 2.25 20.73
N ASN A 319 6.49 3.08 21.27
CA ASN A 319 6.58 3.55 22.66
C ASN A 319 5.69 2.78 23.63
N GLU A 320 4.48 2.37 23.21
CA GLU A 320 3.60 1.58 24.07
C GLU A 320 3.87 0.07 23.92
N ALA A 321 3.55 -0.56 22.78
CA ALA A 321 3.63 -2.01 22.59
C ALA A 321 5.05 -2.58 22.80
N ALA A 322 6.05 -2.11 22.04
CA ALA A 322 7.43 -2.60 22.13
C ALA A 322 7.99 -2.57 23.56
N LYS A 323 7.54 -1.61 24.37
CA LYS A 323 8.02 -1.38 25.74
C LYS A 323 7.08 -1.93 26.81
N PHE A 324 5.87 -2.40 26.49
CA PHE A 324 4.80 -2.74 27.45
C PHE A 324 5.22 -3.83 28.44
N ARG A 325 5.83 -4.87 27.91
CA ARG A 325 6.38 -6.01 28.67
C ARG A 325 7.58 -5.63 29.54
N TYR A 326 8.47 -4.80 29.01
CA TYR A 326 9.66 -4.34 29.72
C TYR A 326 9.31 -3.38 30.87
N ARG A 327 8.50 -2.35 30.59
CA ARG A 327 8.12 -1.31 31.58
C ARG A 327 7.23 -1.83 32.71
N SER A 328 6.54 -2.96 32.49
CA SER A 328 5.72 -3.63 33.51
C SER A 328 6.47 -4.68 34.34
N GLY A 329 7.73 -4.97 34.02
CA GLY A 329 8.50 -6.05 34.63
C GLY A 329 7.95 -7.45 34.29
N GLY A 330 7.39 -7.62 33.09
CA GLY A 330 6.80 -8.89 32.63
C GLY A 330 5.41 -9.18 33.20
N ARG A 331 4.66 -8.16 33.64
CA ARG A 331 3.30 -8.32 34.18
C ARG A 331 2.19 -8.25 33.13
N TYR A 332 2.47 -7.69 31.95
CA TYR A 332 1.52 -7.56 30.84
C TYR A 332 2.24 -7.64 29.49
N ASP A 333 1.57 -8.22 28.49
CA ASP A 333 2.06 -8.36 27.10
C ASP A 333 1.24 -7.46 26.12
N SER A 334 1.55 -7.46 24.81
CA SER A 334 0.98 -6.52 23.80
C SER A 334 1.13 -7.00 22.34
N VAL A 335 0.32 -6.53 21.38
CA VAL A 335 0.32 -6.96 19.94
C VAL A 335 0.06 -5.80 18.94
N GLY A 336 0.56 -5.86 17.68
CA GLY A 336 0.20 -4.94 16.56
C GLY A 336 1.08 -5.01 15.27
N HIS A 337 0.54 -4.59 14.10
CA HIS A 337 1.11 -4.61 12.71
C HIS A 337 0.88 -3.25 11.99
N GLY A 338 1.38 -2.81 10.80
CA GLY A 338 2.41 -3.08 9.74
C GLY A 338 2.30 -1.95 8.65
N GLY A 339 3.27 -1.53 7.76
CA GLY A 339 3.43 -0.09 7.27
C GLY A 339 3.70 0.56 5.84
N LEU A 340 3.05 0.29 4.69
CA LEU A 340 3.42 0.62 3.26
C LEU A 340 3.11 1.98 2.42
N TYR A 341 2.46 3.10 2.84
CA TYR A 341 1.51 4.01 2.07
C TYR A 341 0.69 3.56 0.80
N HIS A 342 1.25 2.85 -0.18
CA HIS A 342 0.51 1.85 -1.01
C HIS A 342 1.46 0.76 -1.58
N SER A 343 2.79 0.88 -1.40
CA SER A 343 3.83 -0.07 -1.86
C SER A 343 5.23 0.00 -1.16
N GLN A 344 5.48 0.84 -0.15
CA GLN A 344 6.77 0.93 0.57
C GLN A 344 7.04 -0.28 1.47
N SER A 345 8.17 -0.96 1.37
CA SER A 345 8.56 -1.93 2.41
C SER A 345 9.07 -1.18 3.67
N PRO A 346 8.38 -1.21 4.83
CA PRO A 346 8.61 -0.29 5.95
C PRO A 346 9.50 -0.84 7.04
N GLU A 347 9.87 -2.12 6.95
CA GLU A 347 10.40 -2.92 8.05
C GLU A 347 11.64 -2.31 8.71
N GLY A 348 12.45 -1.54 7.98
CA GLY A 348 13.61 -0.81 8.51
C GLY A 348 13.26 0.19 9.63
N PHE A 349 12.08 0.82 9.58
CA PHE A 349 11.62 1.72 10.66
C PHE A 349 11.32 0.98 11.97
N PHE A 350 11.01 -0.33 11.90
CA PHE A 350 10.63 -1.14 13.05
C PHE A 350 11.76 -2.04 13.56
N MET A 351 12.83 -2.26 12.80
CA MET A 351 14.03 -2.98 13.27
C MET A 351 14.65 -2.33 14.52
N GLY A 352 14.61 -0.99 14.62
CA GLY A 352 15.10 -0.25 15.79
C GLY A 352 14.17 -0.30 17.02
N ALA A 353 12.94 -0.80 16.88
CA ALA A 353 11.94 -0.83 17.94
C ALA A 353 12.09 -2.09 18.81
N ALA A 354 13.15 -2.13 19.62
CA ALA A 354 13.44 -3.25 20.50
C ALA A 354 12.22 -3.67 21.36
N GLY A 355 11.77 -4.91 21.17
CA GLY A 355 10.55 -5.47 21.76
C GLY A 355 9.50 -5.86 20.72
N LEU A 356 9.50 -5.24 19.54
CA LEU A 356 8.74 -5.71 18.38
C LEU A 356 9.45 -6.88 17.68
N LYS A 357 8.64 -7.73 17.04
CA LYS A 357 9.06 -8.69 16.01
C LYS A 357 8.51 -8.24 14.65
N VAL A 358 9.18 -8.60 13.55
CA VAL A 358 8.75 -8.24 12.18
C VAL A 358 8.89 -9.43 11.24
N VAL A 359 7.80 -9.86 10.61
CA VAL A 359 7.70 -11.11 9.83
C VAL A 359 7.07 -10.85 8.45
N ILE A 360 7.65 -11.46 7.39
CA ILE A 360 7.25 -11.28 5.99
C ILE A 360 7.24 -12.65 5.26
N PRO A 361 6.08 -13.30 5.04
CA PRO A 361 6.00 -14.58 4.33
C PRO A 361 6.19 -14.44 2.81
N ARG A 362 6.81 -15.42 2.15
CA ARG A 362 6.90 -15.49 0.67
C ARG A 362 5.80 -16.32 -0.01
N SER A 363 5.04 -17.15 0.71
CA SER A 363 4.12 -18.13 0.11
C SER A 363 2.94 -18.50 1.03
N PRO A 364 1.85 -19.10 0.50
CA PRO A 364 0.68 -19.49 1.30
C PRO A 364 0.95 -20.44 2.49
N VAL A 365 1.83 -21.45 2.36
CA VAL A 365 2.24 -22.33 3.47
C VAL A 365 2.93 -21.50 4.57
N GLN A 366 3.81 -20.58 4.16
CA GLN A 366 4.47 -19.70 5.10
C GLN A 366 3.50 -18.72 5.76
N ALA A 367 2.58 -18.14 4.98
CA ALA A 367 1.60 -17.19 5.48
C ALA A 367 0.76 -17.80 6.60
N LYS A 368 0.25 -19.03 6.43
CA LYS A 368 -0.45 -19.75 7.51
C LYS A 368 0.47 -20.04 8.70
N GLY A 369 1.59 -20.72 8.47
CA GLY A 369 2.45 -21.18 9.58
C GLY A 369 3.13 -20.07 10.37
N LEU A 370 3.47 -18.94 9.73
CA LEU A 370 4.05 -17.78 10.40
C LEU A 370 2.99 -16.90 11.05
N LEU A 371 1.77 -16.79 10.50
CA LEU A 371 0.71 -16.04 11.17
C LEU A 371 0.21 -16.79 12.42
N LEU A 372 0.05 -18.11 12.35
CA LEU A 372 -0.27 -18.92 13.53
C LEU A 372 0.82 -18.82 14.61
N ALA A 373 2.10 -18.75 14.22
CA ALA A 373 3.20 -18.53 15.15
C ALA A 373 3.19 -17.11 15.74
N ALA A 374 2.83 -16.09 14.95
CA ALA A 374 2.77 -14.70 15.38
C ALA A 374 1.62 -14.45 16.37
N VAL A 375 0.44 -15.03 16.09
CA VAL A 375 -0.75 -14.95 16.95
C VAL A 375 -0.53 -15.60 18.32
N ARG A 376 0.39 -16.56 18.43
CA ARG A 376 0.73 -17.26 19.68
C ARG A 376 2.05 -16.80 20.31
N ASP A 377 2.68 -15.75 19.78
CA ASP A 377 3.90 -15.20 20.34
C ASP A 377 3.57 -14.21 21.47
N PRO A 378 4.13 -14.35 22.69
CA PRO A 378 3.84 -13.45 23.82
C PRO A 378 4.58 -12.10 23.72
N ASN A 379 4.83 -11.61 22.51
CA ASN A 379 5.51 -10.36 22.21
C ASN A 379 4.89 -9.75 20.93
N PRO A 380 4.81 -8.43 20.79
CA PRO A 380 4.15 -7.81 19.64
C PRO A 380 4.85 -8.13 18.31
N VAL A 381 4.15 -8.82 17.41
CA VAL A 381 4.63 -9.16 16.06
C VAL A 381 3.95 -8.28 15.03
N ILE A 382 4.73 -7.52 14.26
CA ILE A 382 4.31 -6.91 13.00
C ILE A 382 4.39 -7.99 11.91
N PHE A 383 3.26 -8.24 11.25
CA PHE A 383 3.14 -9.17 10.12
C PHE A 383 2.88 -8.37 8.85
N LEU A 384 3.73 -8.51 7.82
CA LEU A 384 3.63 -7.74 6.58
C LEU A 384 3.32 -8.67 5.41
N GLU A 385 2.10 -8.58 4.90
CA GLU A 385 1.60 -9.45 3.83
C GLU A 385 1.98 -8.87 2.45
N PRO A 386 2.80 -9.56 1.62
CA PRO A 386 3.20 -8.99 0.33
C PRO A 386 2.03 -9.03 -0.67
N LYS A 387 1.24 -7.95 -0.73
CA LYS A 387 -0.07 -7.90 -1.39
C LYS A 387 -0.13 -8.42 -2.84
N ILE A 388 0.98 -8.32 -3.58
CA ILE A 388 1.12 -8.88 -4.94
C ILE A 388 0.95 -10.41 -4.98
N LEU A 389 1.28 -11.09 -3.88
CA LEU A 389 1.22 -12.55 -3.72
C LEU A 389 -0.18 -13.06 -3.36
N TYR A 390 -1.09 -12.22 -2.85
CA TYR A 390 -2.44 -12.61 -2.40
C TYR A 390 -3.20 -13.53 -3.36
N ARG A 391 -3.09 -13.26 -4.67
CA ARG A 391 -3.80 -13.99 -5.73
C ARG A 391 -2.89 -14.64 -6.78
N SER A 392 -1.60 -14.31 -6.79
CA SER A 392 -0.62 -14.83 -7.76
C SER A 392 0.11 -16.08 -7.24
N SER A 393 0.42 -16.13 -5.94
CA SER A 393 0.96 -17.32 -5.29
C SER A 393 -0.17 -18.31 -4.99
N VAL A 394 -0.01 -19.57 -5.42
CA VAL A 394 -1.01 -20.63 -5.18
C VAL A 394 -0.30 -21.98 -5.03
N GLU A 395 -0.43 -22.62 -3.88
CA GLU A 395 0.21 -23.90 -3.55
C GLU A 395 -0.68 -24.80 -2.69
N GLN A 396 -0.23 -26.02 -2.39
CA GLN A 396 -0.88 -26.88 -1.40
C GLN A 396 -0.52 -26.39 0.01
N VAL A 397 -1.52 -26.18 0.85
CA VAL A 397 -1.37 -25.71 2.24
C VAL A 397 -2.03 -26.72 3.17
N PRO A 398 -1.36 -27.17 4.26
CA PRO A 398 -1.96 -28.08 5.23
C PRO A 398 -3.21 -27.48 5.89
N ILE A 399 -4.23 -28.31 6.09
CA ILE A 399 -5.50 -27.88 6.71
C ILE A 399 -5.38 -27.84 8.24
N ASP A 400 -4.62 -28.76 8.82
CA ASP A 400 -4.35 -28.85 10.27
C ASP A 400 -3.68 -27.59 10.87
N ASP A 401 -3.64 -27.51 12.19
CA ASP A 401 -2.88 -26.51 12.94
C ASP A 401 -1.37 -26.81 12.93
N PHE A 402 -0.59 -25.85 12.43
CA PHE A 402 0.87 -25.89 12.39
C PHE A 402 1.49 -24.50 12.44
N GLU A 403 2.75 -24.46 12.87
CA GLU A 403 3.56 -23.25 12.90
C GLU A 403 4.83 -23.39 12.06
N LEU A 404 5.40 -22.25 11.68
CA LEU A 404 6.81 -22.11 11.30
C LEU A 404 7.50 -21.20 12.34
N PRO A 405 8.73 -21.51 12.78
CA PRO A 405 9.43 -20.71 13.78
C PRO A 405 9.76 -19.30 13.28
N ILE A 406 9.34 -18.30 14.05
CA ILE A 406 9.78 -16.90 13.91
C ILE A 406 11.27 -16.81 14.27
N GLY A 407 12.02 -15.98 13.54
CA GLY A 407 13.47 -15.84 13.72
C GLY A 407 14.29 -16.99 13.12
N LYS A 408 13.74 -17.71 12.13
CA LYS A 408 14.41 -18.79 11.40
C LYS A 408 14.24 -18.66 9.89
N ALA A 409 15.36 -18.59 9.17
CA ALA A 409 15.40 -18.49 7.71
C ALA A 409 15.23 -19.86 7.02
N GLU A 410 14.96 -19.84 5.72
CA GLU A 410 14.88 -21.04 4.86
C GLU A 410 15.93 -20.97 3.75
N VAL A 411 16.88 -21.91 3.76
CA VAL A 411 17.78 -22.15 2.62
C VAL A 411 16.98 -22.86 1.53
N LEU A 412 16.67 -22.12 0.46
CA LEU A 412 15.80 -22.55 -0.64
C LEU A 412 16.53 -23.36 -1.70
N SER A 413 17.74 -22.95 -2.02
CA SER A 413 18.66 -23.62 -2.95
C SER A 413 20.03 -23.64 -2.30
N LYS A 414 20.68 -24.80 -2.28
CA LYS A 414 22.04 -24.91 -1.73
C LYS A 414 23.07 -24.43 -2.75
N GLY A 415 24.06 -23.67 -2.28
CA GLY A 415 25.17 -23.18 -3.09
C GLY A 415 26.52 -23.20 -2.38
N SER A 416 27.55 -22.75 -3.08
CA SER A 416 28.95 -22.73 -2.64
C SER A 416 29.78 -21.52 -3.09
N ASP A 417 29.35 -20.75 -4.10
CA ASP A 417 30.15 -19.63 -4.64
C ASP A 417 29.68 -18.26 -4.14
N LEU A 418 28.39 -18.11 -3.82
CA LEU A 418 27.77 -16.86 -3.39
C LEU A 418 26.46 -17.11 -2.62
N THR A 419 26.25 -16.38 -1.52
CA THR A 419 24.97 -16.34 -0.79
C THR A 419 24.12 -15.18 -1.30
N LEU A 420 22.88 -15.48 -1.68
CA LEU A 420 21.87 -14.53 -2.13
C LEU A 420 20.74 -14.50 -1.10
N LEU A 421 20.68 -13.42 -0.31
CA LEU A 421 19.75 -13.25 0.80
C LEU A 421 18.61 -12.30 0.44
N THR A 422 17.38 -12.70 0.74
CA THR A 422 16.17 -11.96 0.37
C THR A 422 14.99 -12.37 1.27
N TYR A 423 13.80 -11.81 1.06
CA TYR A 423 12.56 -12.12 1.78
C TYR A 423 11.33 -11.67 0.98
N GLY A 424 10.14 -12.21 1.28
CA GLY A 424 8.87 -11.76 0.67
C GLY A 424 8.80 -11.91 -0.85
N SER A 425 8.31 -10.86 -1.54
CA SER A 425 8.16 -10.80 -3.01
C SER A 425 9.48 -10.97 -3.78
N PRO A 426 10.58 -10.26 -3.44
CA PRO A 426 11.87 -10.36 -4.13
C PRO A 426 12.50 -11.75 -4.21
N VAL A 427 12.05 -12.73 -3.41
CA VAL A 427 12.46 -14.15 -3.53
C VAL A 427 12.26 -14.68 -4.96
N TYR A 428 11.12 -14.37 -5.59
CA TYR A 428 10.81 -14.83 -6.95
C TYR A 428 11.66 -14.09 -8.00
N THR A 429 12.01 -12.83 -7.75
CA THR A 429 12.92 -12.07 -8.62
C THR A 429 14.35 -12.61 -8.52
N CYS A 430 14.76 -13.11 -7.35
CA CYS A 430 16.03 -13.82 -7.15
C CYS A 430 16.05 -15.18 -7.86
N GLU A 431 14.98 -15.97 -7.79
CA GLU A 431 14.83 -17.22 -8.58
C GLU A 431 14.97 -16.94 -10.09
N ASN A 432 14.31 -15.88 -10.58
CA ASN A 432 14.42 -15.45 -11.97
C ASN A 432 15.84 -14.97 -12.32
N ALA A 433 16.53 -14.25 -11.43
CA ALA A 433 17.91 -13.83 -11.64
C ALA A 433 18.90 -15.01 -11.70
N MET A 434 18.73 -16.03 -10.84
CA MET A 434 19.53 -17.27 -10.89
C MET A 434 19.31 -18.05 -12.19
N ASN A 435 18.07 -18.06 -12.71
CA ASN A 435 17.77 -18.64 -14.01
C ASN A 435 18.39 -17.83 -15.16
N LEU A 436 18.29 -16.50 -15.11
CA LEU A 436 18.83 -15.57 -16.11
C LEU A 436 20.37 -15.57 -16.17
N LEU A 437 21.05 -15.76 -15.04
CA LEU A 437 22.50 -15.92 -14.97
C LEU A 437 22.96 -17.20 -15.68
N ARG A 438 22.24 -18.31 -15.45
CA ARG A 438 22.58 -19.63 -15.96
C ARG A 438 22.29 -19.80 -17.46
N ASP A 439 21.17 -19.25 -17.92
CA ASP A 439 20.68 -19.38 -19.30
C ASP A 439 20.15 -18.03 -19.82
N PRO A 440 21.05 -17.07 -20.14
CA PRO A 440 20.65 -15.76 -20.61
C PRO A 440 20.14 -15.77 -22.06
N PRO A 441 19.03 -15.08 -22.37
CA PRO A 441 18.58 -14.93 -23.74
C PRO A 441 19.60 -14.11 -24.56
N PRO A 442 19.69 -14.33 -25.89
CA PRO A 442 20.74 -13.72 -26.74
C PRO A 442 20.85 -12.18 -26.65
N SER A 443 19.75 -11.50 -26.32
CA SER A 443 19.70 -10.04 -26.13
C SER A 443 20.56 -9.53 -24.96
N VAL A 444 20.85 -10.35 -23.95
CA VAL A 444 21.67 -9.98 -22.77
C VAL A 444 22.83 -10.94 -22.49
N ALA A 445 22.93 -12.07 -23.21
CA ALA A 445 24.03 -13.04 -23.04
C ALA A 445 25.43 -12.43 -23.18
N HIS A 446 25.60 -11.39 -24.00
CA HIS A 446 26.86 -10.66 -24.15
C HIS A 446 27.24 -9.80 -22.92
N LEU A 447 26.28 -9.52 -22.01
CA LEU A 447 26.51 -8.82 -20.75
C LEU A 447 26.87 -9.79 -19.61
N ILE A 448 26.49 -11.07 -19.70
CA ILE A 448 26.80 -12.09 -18.70
C ILE A 448 28.03 -12.90 -19.12
N PRO A 449 29.18 -12.78 -18.41
CA PRO A 449 30.39 -13.53 -18.72
C PRO A 449 30.17 -15.04 -18.55
N GLU A 450 30.69 -15.84 -19.49
CA GLU A 450 30.59 -17.30 -19.45
C GLU A 450 31.12 -17.89 -18.14
N SER A 451 32.20 -17.30 -17.60
CA SER A 451 32.89 -17.75 -16.39
C SER A 451 32.07 -17.70 -15.10
N VAL A 452 30.90 -17.05 -15.11
CA VAL A 452 30.01 -16.96 -13.94
C VAL A 452 28.62 -17.57 -14.16
N ARG A 453 28.30 -18.09 -15.36
CA ARG A 453 27.00 -18.73 -15.62
C ARG A 453 26.81 -20.06 -14.89
N GLY A 454 27.92 -20.74 -14.58
CA GLY A 454 27.92 -21.97 -13.78
C GLY A 454 27.91 -21.77 -12.26
N ALA A 455 27.80 -20.54 -11.75
CA ALA A 455 27.98 -20.24 -10.33
C ALA A 455 26.90 -20.89 -9.43
N SER A 456 27.37 -21.54 -8.37
CA SER A 456 26.60 -22.26 -7.36
C SER A 456 26.06 -21.31 -6.29
N ILE A 457 24.92 -20.67 -6.57
CA ILE A 457 24.31 -19.66 -5.69
C ILE A 457 23.43 -20.31 -4.61
N GLU A 458 23.64 -19.92 -3.36
CA GLU A 458 22.80 -20.28 -2.23
C GLU A 458 21.70 -19.24 -2.04
N LEU A 459 20.43 -19.61 -2.28
CA LEU A 459 19.28 -18.72 -2.08
C LEU A 459 18.72 -18.90 -0.67
N ILE A 460 18.60 -17.79 0.09
CA ILE A 460 18.03 -17.78 1.43
C ILE A 460 16.85 -16.80 1.49
N ASP A 461 15.71 -17.29 1.95
CA ASP A 461 14.56 -16.49 2.39
C ASP A 461 14.65 -16.27 3.90
N LEU A 462 14.77 -15.02 4.33
CA LEU A 462 14.99 -14.65 5.72
C LEU A 462 13.77 -14.88 6.63
N ARG A 463 12.54 -14.83 6.08
CA ARG A 463 11.22 -14.86 6.76
C ARG A 463 10.95 -13.80 7.84
N THR A 464 11.89 -13.57 8.75
CA THR A 464 11.77 -12.67 9.91
C THR A 464 12.87 -11.60 9.84
N ILE A 465 12.45 -10.34 9.78
CA ILE A 465 13.36 -9.19 9.71
C ILE A 465 13.87 -8.79 11.11
N MET A 466 13.06 -9.03 12.15
CA MET A 466 13.45 -8.81 13.54
C MET A 466 12.76 -9.81 14.48
N PRO A 467 13.50 -10.54 15.35
CA PRO A 467 14.93 -10.81 15.25
C PRO A 467 15.24 -11.67 14.02
N TRP A 468 16.25 -11.30 13.23
CA TRP A 468 16.64 -12.05 12.04
C TRP A 468 17.59 -13.22 12.34
N ASP A 469 17.58 -14.24 11.49
CA ASP A 469 18.34 -15.48 11.72
C ASP A 469 19.83 -15.38 11.36
N LEU A 470 20.56 -14.56 12.13
CA LEU A 470 21.99 -14.31 12.00
C LEU A 470 22.80 -15.59 11.80
N HIS A 471 22.49 -16.66 12.53
CA HIS A 471 23.23 -17.92 12.46
C HIS A 471 23.18 -18.54 11.05
N THR A 472 21.99 -18.64 10.46
CA THR A 472 21.81 -19.27 9.13
C THR A 472 22.49 -18.46 8.03
N VAL A 473 22.45 -17.13 8.11
CA VAL A 473 23.16 -16.26 7.17
C VAL A 473 24.67 -16.35 7.36
N MET A 474 25.16 -16.29 8.61
CA MET A 474 26.58 -16.39 8.96
C MET A 474 27.20 -17.69 8.44
N GLU A 475 26.59 -18.85 8.69
CA GLU A 475 27.13 -20.14 8.22
C GLU A 475 27.09 -20.29 6.69
N SER A 476 26.09 -19.69 6.02
CA SER A 476 26.08 -19.62 4.55
C SER A 476 27.25 -18.77 4.02
N VAL A 477 27.46 -17.58 4.59
CA VAL A 477 28.52 -16.66 4.16
C VAL A 477 29.93 -17.17 4.50
N LYS A 478 30.12 -17.89 5.61
CA LYS A 478 31.40 -18.57 5.90
C LYS A 478 31.78 -19.60 4.84
N LYS A 479 30.78 -20.27 4.24
CA LYS A 479 30.95 -21.29 3.21
C LYS A 479 31.15 -20.70 1.82
N THR A 480 30.42 -19.65 1.45
CA THR A 480 30.45 -19.04 0.11
C THR A 480 31.49 -17.92 -0.03
N GLY A 481 31.84 -17.28 1.08
CA GLY A 481 32.70 -16.10 1.16
C GLY A 481 32.13 -14.83 0.50
N ARG A 482 30.86 -14.83 0.07
CA ARG A 482 30.25 -13.72 -0.67
C ARG A 482 28.77 -13.56 -0.31
N LEU A 483 28.31 -12.32 -0.14
CA LEU A 483 26.92 -12.01 0.18
C LEU A 483 26.35 -10.92 -0.74
N VAL A 484 25.21 -11.22 -1.36
CA VAL A 484 24.31 -10.27 -2.03
C VAL A 484 23.01 -10.23 -1.25
N ILE A 485 22.55 -9.03 -0.87
CA ILE A 485 21.27 -8.82 -0.17
C ILE A 485 20.29 -8.08 -1.09
N VAL A 486 19.06 -8.58 -1.22
CA VAL A 486 18.01 -8.03 -2.10
C VAL A 486 16.72 -7.71 -1.33
N HIS A 487 16.22 -6.47 -1.44
CA HIS A 487 14.95 -6.04 -0.84
C HIS A 487 14.24 -4.91 -1.61
N GLU A 488 12.90 -4.86 -1.55
CA GLU A 488 12.10 -3.77 -2.17
C GLU A 488 12.22 -2.43 -1.42
N ALA A 489 12.57 -2.44 -0.12
CA ALA A 489 12.85 -1.23 0.67
C ALA A 489 13.97 -0.37 0.07
N GLY A 490 13.96 0.93 0.39
CA GLY A 490 15.04 1.87 0.05
C GLY A 490 16.42 1.42 0.53
N LYS A 491 17.48 1.84 -0.17
CA LYS A 491 18.85 1.38 0.06
C LYS A 491 19.47 1.99 1.32
N THR A 492 19.10 3.21 1.67
CA THR A 492 19.53 3.90 2.89
C THR A 492 18.63 3.48 4.06
N MET A 493 19.23 2.97 5.14
CA MET A 493 18.56 2.44 6.35
C MET A 493 17.58 1.25 6.16
N GLY A 494 17.39 0.73 4.94
CA GLY A 494 16.69 -0.54 4.73
C GLY A 494 17.45 -1.76 5.33
N PRO A 495 16.77 -2.90 5.59
CA PRO A 495 17.30 -4.00 6.41
C PRO A 495 18.64 -4.59 5.99
N GLY A 496 18.95 -4.55 4.69
CA GLY A 496 20.24 -5.01 4.19
C GLY A 496 21.42 -4.21 4.74
N ALA A 497 21.23 -3.00 5.26
CA ALA A 497 22.30 -2.20 5.87
C ALA A 497 22.81 -2.84 7.19
N GLU A 498 21.89 -3.17 8.11
CA GLU A 498 22.20 -3.82 9.38
C GLU A 498 22.80 -5.21 9.17
N ILE A 499 22.17 -6.01 8.31
CA ILE A 499 22.65 -7.35 7.97
C ILE A 499 24.05 -7.30 7.35
N ALA A 500 24.33 -6.34 6.46
CA ALA A 500 25.66 -6.19 5.87
C ALA A 500 26.71 -5.76 6.90
N ALA A 501 26.38 -4.86 7.83
CA ALA A 501 27.30 -4.45 8.89
C ALA A 501 27.65 -5.64 9.80
N GLU A 502 26.65 -6.37 10.30
CA GLU A 502 26.86 -7.46 11.25
C GLU A 502 27.53 -8.70 10.62
N ILE A 503 27.21 -9.01 9.36
CA ILE A 503 27.96 -10.03 8.60
C ILE A 503 29.39 -9.56 8.31
N THR A 504 29.64 -8.28 8.04
CA THR A 504 31.01 -7.77 7.88
C THR A 504 31.80 -7.89 9.20
N ASN A 505 31.19 -7.61 10.34
CA ASN A 505 31.82 -7.77 11.66
C ASN A 505 32.19 -9.24 11.95
N ARG A 506 31.28 -10.18 11.67
CA ARG A 506 31.41 -11.59 12.11
C ARG A 506 32.06 -12.52 11.08
N CYS A 507 31.99 -12.18 9.80
CA CYS A 507 32.56 -12.95 8.69
C CYS A 507 33.72 -12.22 8.00
N PHE A 508 34.34 -11.22 8.63
CA PHE A 508 35.40 -10.38 8.03
C PHE A 508 36.49 -11.20 7.33
N LEU A 509 37.00 -12.25 7.97
CA LEU A 509 38.05 -13.12 7.44
C LEU A 509 37.57 -14.16 6.40
N ASN A 510 36.25 -14.25 6.17
CA ASN A 510 35.63 -15.12 5.17
C ASN A 510 35.19 -14.35 3.92
N LEU A 511 35.04 -13.02 4.00
CA LEU A 511 34.52 -12.22 2.90
C LEU A 511 35.56 -12.01 1.79
N HIS A 512 35.40 -12.73 0.70
CA HIS A 512 36.16 -12.58 -0.55
C HIS A 512 35.76 -11.33 -1.34
N ALA A 513 34.56 -10.79 -1.10
CA ALA A 513 34.04 -9.59 -1.74
C ALA A 513 33.21 -8.73 -0.76
N PRO A 514 33.15 -7.40 -0.93
CA PRO A 514 32.26 -6.54 -0.15
C PRO A 514 30.80 -6.95 -0.28
N VAL A 515 30.04 -6.87 0.83
CA VAL A 515 28.60 -7.23 0.83
C VAL A 515 27.80 -6.31 -0.10
N LYS A 516 27.30 -6.86 -1.20
CA LYS A 516 26.52 -6.11 -2.21
C LYS A 516 25.07 -5.97 -1.73
N ARG A 517 24.51 -4.76 -1.84
CA ARG A 517 23.11 -4.46 -1.48
C ARG A 517 22.34 -3.92 -2.68
N ILE A 518 21.29 -4.64 -3.09
CA ILE A 518 20.48 -4.41 -4.29
C ILE A 518 19.05 -4.11 -3.84
N ALA A 519 18.66 -2.85 -3.90
CA ALA A 519 17.51 -2.33 -3.16
C ALA A 519 16.60 -1.46 -4.04
N GLY A 520 15.44 -1.08 -3.51
CA GLY A 520 14.73 0.12 -3.99
C GLY A 520 15.65 1.34 -3.97
N TRP A 521 15.43 2.30 -4.88
CA TRP A 521 16.21 3.54 -4.86
C TRP A 521 15.82 4.41 -3.66
N ASP A 522 16.69 5.35 -3.28
CA ASP A 522 16.44 6.30 -2.20
C ASP A 522 15.55 7.46 -2.67
N THR A 523 14.36 7.09 -3.15
CA THR A 523 13.25 7.97 -3.55
C THR A 523 11.95 7.39 -3.00
N PRO A 524 10.86 8.18 -2.90
CA PRO A 524 9.52 7.62 -2.77
C PRO A 524 9.23 6.61 -3.89
N VAL A 525 8.39 5.60 -3.62
CA VAL A 525 8.01 4.57 -4.60
C VAL A 525 7.20 5.21 -5.74
N PRO A 526 7.67 5.17 -7.00
CA PRO A 526 7.06 5.93 -8.09
C PRO A 526 6.02 5.13 -8.88
N LEU A 527 4.87 5.73 -9.17
CA LEU A 527 3.76 5.06 -9.89
C LEU A 527 4.13 4.63 -11.32
N VAL A 528 4.50 5.57 -12.19
CA VAL A 528 4.79 5.28 -13.62
C VAL A 528 6.16 4.59 -13.79
N TYR A 529 7.08 4.82 -12.86
CA TYR A 529 8.46 4.33 -12.91
C TYR A 529 8.73 3.12 -12.01
N GLU A 530 7.70 2.47 -11.45
CA GLU A 530 7.81 1.33 -10.51
C GLU A 530 8.79 0.25 -11.03
N LYS A 531 8.69 -0.08 -12.32
CA LYS A 531 9.56 -1.06 -13.00
C LYS A 531 11.05 -0.70 -13.02
N PHE A 532 11.39 0.58 -12.92
CA PHE A 532 12.77 1.06 -12.82
C PHE A 532 13.22 1.22 -11.36
N TYR A 533 12.28 1.20 -10.41
CA TYR A 533 12.53 1.36 -8.97
C TYR A 533 12.85 0.03 -8.27
N ILE A 534 12.05 -1.00 -8.52
CA ILE A 534 12.21 -2.31 -7.89
C ILE A 534 13.53 -2.99 -8.29
N PRO A 535 14.15 -3.79 -7.41
CA PRO A 535 15.33 -4.60 -7.76
C PRO A 535 14.93 -5.73 -8.72
N ASP A 536 14.98 -5.47 -10.02
CA ASP A 536 14.62 -6.43 -11.05
C ASP A 536 15.70 -7.52 -11.25
N ALA A 537 15.38 -8.55 -12.04
CA ALA A 537 16.28 -9.68 -12.25
C ALA A 537 17.60 -9.27 -12.94
N LEU A 538 17.62 -8.21 -13.74
CA LEU A 538 18.83 -7.68 -14.38
C LEU A 538 19.74 -6.99 -13.36
N ARG A 539 19.19 -6.12 -12.48
CA ARG A 539 19.94 -5.49 -11.38
C ARG A 539 20.48 -6.51 -10.39
N ILE A 540 19.75 -7.61 -10.16
CA ILE A 540 20.22 -8.72 -9.31
C ILE A 540 21.36 -9.49 -10.00
N VAL A 541 21.23 -9.85 -11.28
CA VAL A 541 22.29 -10.49 -12.07
C VAL A 541 23.56 -9.63 -12.11
N ASP A 542 23.44 -8.35 -12.41
CA ASP A 542 24.55 -7.38 -12.44
C ASP A 542 25.33 -7.38 -11.10
N GLY A 543 24.60 -7.27 -9.99
CA GLY A 543 25.22 -7.30 -8.66
C GLY A 543 25.82 -8.66 -8.27
N ILE A 544 25.31 -9.78 -8.79
CA ILE A 544 25.92 -11.12 -8.64
C ILE A 544 27.22 -11.20 -9.46
N VAL A 545 27.20 -10.78 -10.73
CA VAL A 545 28.35 -10.80 -11.64
C VAL A 545 29.50 -9.95 -11.08
N ASP A 546 29.20 -8.76 -10.54
CA ASP A 546 30.17 -7.92 -9.83
C ASP A 546 30.79 -8.64 -8.63
N THR A 547 29.95 -9.23 -7.77
CA THR A 547 30.40 -9.83 -6.50
C THR A 547 31.22 -11.11 -6.73
N LEU A 548 30.97 -11.83 -7.82
CA LEU A 548 31.76 -13.00 -8.25
C LEU A 548 33.08 -12.62 -8.95
N LYS A 549 33.23 -11.37 -9.42
CA LYS A 549 34.41 -10.87 -10.14
C LYS A 549 35.40 -10.08 -9.28
N TYR A 550 35.01 -9.75 -8.05
CA TYR A 550 35.88 -9.15 -7.03
C TYR A 550 36.85 -10.22 -6.48
#